data_AF-A0A965AN65-F1
#
_entry.id   AF-A0A965AN65-F1
#
_cell.length_a   1.000
_cell.length_b   1.000
_cell.length_c   1.000
_cell.angle_alpha   90.00
_cell.angle_beta   90.00
_cell.angle_gamma   90.00
#
_symmetry.space_group_name_H-M   'P 1'
#
loop_
_entity.id
_entity.type
_entity.pdbx_description
1 polymer ?
#
loop_
_entity_poly.entity_id
_entity_poly.type
_entity_poly.pdbx_seq_one_letter_code
_entity_poly.pdbx_strand_id
1 'polypeptide(L)'
;IGTPVTVIDQAMKVARIEDELWLEVHPSQKQSDEVEQTGKVSPAKPPEFEFRLVKAAGDAADRIDWDKARIAAMERRGTPVQILTEKTTAPPKVSEAPIPRDL
;
A
#
# COMPACT_ATOMS: atom_id res chain seq x y z
N ILE A 1 -6.84 31.75 -21.36
CA ILE A 1 -5.50 31.14 -21.56
C ILE A 1 -4.66 31.57 -20.36
N GLY A 2 -3.98 30.65 -19.65
CA GLY A 2 -3.07 31.04 -18.55
C GLY A 2 -3.27 30.40 -17.16
N THR A 3 -3.98 29.29 -17.01
CA THR A 3 -3.91 28.52 -15.75
C THR A 3 -2.54 27.85 -15.69
N PRO A 4 -1.73 28.05 -14.62
CA PRO A 4 -0.46 27.36 -14.49
C PRO A 4 -0.70 25.85 -14.40
N VAL A 5 -0.28 25.13 -15.43
CA VAL A 5 -0.31 23.67 -15.45
C VAL A 5 1.03 23.20 -14.89
N THR A 6 0.99 22.59 -13.71
CA THR A 6 2.15 21.87 -13.18
C THR A 6 1.92 20.38 -13.45
N VAL A 7 2.71 19.80 -14.34
CA VAL A 7 2.75 18.34 -14.49
C VAL A 7 3.55 17.81 -13.31
N ILE A 8 2.86 17.35 -12.27
CA ILE A 8 3.48 16.62 -11.17
C ILE A 8 3.33 15.14 -11.51
N ASP A 9 4.46 14.43 -11.66
CA ASP A 9 4.46 12.98 -11.80
C ASP A 9 4.06 12.36 -10.45
N GLN A 10 2.76 12.39 -10.15
CA GLN A 10 2.16 11.80 -8.95
C GLN A 10 1.97 10.30 -9.18
N ALA A 11 3.06 9.58 -9.46
CA ALA A 11 3.06 8.13 -9.59
C ALA A 11 2.49 7.42 -8.33
N MET A 12 2.38 8.13 -7.20
CA MET A 12 1.83 7.63 -5.95
C MET A 12 1.05 8.69 -5.18
N LYS A 13 -0.14 8.33 -4.71
CA LYS A 13 -0.96 9.06 -3.72
C LYS A 13 -1.06 8.25 -2.44
N VAL A 14 -1.07 8.94 -1.30
CA VAL A 14 -1.25 8.33 0.02
C VAL A 14 -2.28 9.16 0.78
N ALA A 15 -3.30 8.51 1.32
CA ALA A 15 -4.35 9.16 2.11
C ALA A 15 -4.52 8.44 3.44
N ARG A 16 -4.60 9.20 4.54
CA ARG A 16 -4.93 8.70 5.87
C ARG A 16 -6.35 9.12 6.20
N ILE A 17 -7.19 8.16 6.56
CA ILE A 17 -8.58 8.37 6.97
C ILE A 17 -8.78 7.55 8.23
N GLU A 18 -9.01 8.24 9.35
CA GLU A 18 -9.14 7.61 10.67
C GLU A 18 -7.97 6.63 10.99
N ASP A 19 -8.28 5.35 11.16
CA ASP A 19 -7.35 4.27 11.49
C ASP A 19 -6.87 3.48 10.26
N GLU A 20 -7.04 4.07 9.06
CA GLU A 20 -6.71 3.50 7.76
C GLU A 20 -5.66 4.33 7.02
N LEU A 21 -4.83 3.64 6.24
CA LEU A 21 -3.90 4.23 5.29
C LEU A 21 -4.13 3.63 3.92
N TRP A 22 -4.38 4.48 2.93
CA TRP A 22 -4.68 4.12 1.55
C TRP A 22 -3.54 4.53 0.64
N LEU A 23 -3.14 3.61 -0.25
CA LEU A 23 -2.09 3.79 -1.24
C LEU A 23 -2.67 3.59 -2.65
N GLU A 24 -2.45 4.55 -3.53
CA GLU A 24 -2.78 4.46 -4.96
C GLU A 24 -1.51 4.73 -5.76
N VAL A 25 -1.13 3.80 -6.64
CA VAL A 25 0.07 3.92 -7.48
C VAL A 25 -0.35 3.82 -8.93
N HIS A 26 0.03 4.80 -9.74
CA HIS A 26 -0.23 4.85 -11.17
C HIS A 26 0.97 4.34 -11.97
N PRO A 27 0.75 3.81 -13.20
CA PRO A 27 1.84 3.62 -14.15
C PRO A 27 2.50 4.97 -14.42
N SER A 28 3.83 5.02 -14.47
CA SER A 28 4.57 6.24 -14.86
C SER A 28 4.51 6.43 -16.37
N GLN A 29 4.58 7.66 -16.87
CA GLN A 29 4.60 7.95 -18.31
C GLN A 29 5.68 7.18 -19.07
N LYS A 30 6.89 7.09 -18.49
CA LYS A 30 8.00 6.26 -19.02
C LYS A 30 7.64 4.77 -19.20
N GLN A 31 6.74 4.23 -18.38
CA GLN A 31 6.29 2.85 -18.51
C GLN A 31 5.19 2.71 -19.56
N SER A 32 4.30 3.71 -19.70
CA SER A 32 3.38 3.76 -20.83
C SER A 32 4.17 3.72 -22.14
N ASP A 33 5.24 4.51 -22.23
CA ASP A 33 6.14 4.52 -23.39
C ASP A 33 6.88 3.17 -23.57
N GLU A 34 7.34 2.52 -22.49
CA GLU A 34 7.95 1.17 -22.54
C GLU A 34 6.94 0.09 -22.98
N VAL A 35 5.67 0.18 -22.56
CA VAL A 35 4.60 -0.74 -23.02
C VAL A 35 4.35 -0.55 -24.50
N GLU A 36 4.27 0.69 -24.96
CA GLU A 36 4.09 1.02 -26.38
C GLU A 36 5.28 0.55 -27.23
N GLN A 37 6.51 0.65 -26.72
CA GLN A 37 7.72 0.27 -27.47
C GLN A 37 8.10 -1.22 -27.36
N THR A 38 7.88 -1.85 -26.21
CA THR A 38 8.47 -3.16 -25.89
C THR A 38 7.46 -4.20 -25.43
N GLY A 39 6.22 -3.78 -25.14
CA GLY A 39 5.20 -4.63 -24.55
C GLY A 39 5.49 -5.07 -23.10
N LYS A 40 6.48 -4.46 -22.43
CA LYS A 40 6.91 -4.81 -21.07
C LYS A 40 7.01 -3.56 -20.19
N VAL A 41 6.82 -3.76 -18.89
CA VAL A 41 6.91 -2.73 -17.85
C VAL A 41 8.09 -3.06 -16.95
N SER A 42 9.06 -2.16 -16.78
CA SER A 42 10.13 -2.33 -15.77
C SER A 42 9.63 -1.95 -14.37
N PRO A 43 9.42 -2.89 -13.42
CA PRO A 43 8.86 -2.53 -12.11
C PRO A 43 9.88 -1.74 -11.29
N ALA A 44 9.50 -0.56 -10.83
CA ALA A 44 10.29 0.24 -9.89
C ALA A 44 9.38 0.78 -8.79
N LYS A 45 9.91 1.06 -7.60
CA LYS A 45 9.15 1.85 -6.61
C LYS A 45 9.20 3.32 -6.98
N PRO A 46 8.13 4.10 -6.71
CA PRO A 46 8.20 5.55 -6.73
C PRO A 46 9.35 6.06 -5.83
N PRO A 47 9.97 7.22 -6.13
CA PRO A 47 10.93 7.84 -5.23
C PRO A 47 10.37 7.99 -3.81
N GLU A 48 11.23 7.76 -2.81
CA GLU A 48 10.91 7.96 -1.39
C GLU A 48 9.71 7.13 -0.89
N PHE A 49 9.40 6.01 -1.54
CA PHE A 49 8.23 5.17 -1.27
C PHE A 49 8.05 4.88 0.23
N GLU A 50 9.05 4.29 0.86
CA GLU A 50 9.01 3.92 2.28
C GLU A 50 8.87 5.15 3.18
N PHE A 51 9.61 6.23 2.89
CA PHE A 51 9.57 7.47 3.67
C PHE A 51 8.18 8.11 3.64
N ARG A 52 7.56 8.17 2.45
CA ARG A 52 6.22 8.76 2.26
C ARG A 52 5.15 7.95 2.99
N LEU A 53 5.26 6.61 2.99
CA LEU A 53 4.34 5.75 3.73
C LEU A 53 4.48 5.89 5.24
N VAL A 54 5.71 5.84 5.77
CA VAL A 54 5.96 6.03 7.21
C VAL A 54 5.47 7.41 7.67
N LYS A 55 5.79 8.46 6.90
CA LYS A 55 5.36 9.82 7.20
C LYS A 55 3.83 9.96 7.23
N ALA A 56 3.12 9.31 6.30
CA ALA A 56 1.67 9.36 6.25
C ALA A 56 1.02 8.51 7.35
N ALA A 57 1.61 7.36 7.70
CA ALA A 57 1.12 6.47 8.76
C ALA A 57 1.26 7.09 10.16
N GLY A 58 2.30 7.91 10.39
CA GLY A 58 2.59 8.48 11.70
C GLY A 58 2.71 7.39 12.77
N ASP A 59 1.94 7.50 13.84
CA ASP A 59 1.97 6.53 14.96
C ASP A 59 1.55 5.10 14.59
N ALA A 60 0.95 4.89 13.41
CA ALA A 60 0.58 3.57 12.90
C ALA A 60 1.62 2.98 11.93
N ALA A 61 2.83 3.56 11.85
CA ALA A 61 3.87 3.12 10.91
C ALA A 61 4.31 1.66 11.13
N ASP A 62 4.21 1.17 12.36
CA ASP A 62 4.46 -0.22 12.75
C ASP A 62 3.40 -1.21 12.20
N ARG A 63 2.22 -0.71 11.86
CA ARG A 63 1.10 -1.48 11.30
C ARG A 63 1.07 -1.51 9.78
N ILE A 64 2.05 -0.92 9.08
CA ILE A 64 2.09 -0.97 7.62
C ILE A 64 2.29 -2.41 7.15
N ASP A 65 1.36 -2.91 6.35
CA ASP A 65 1.53 -4.14 5.57
C ASP A 65 2.45 -3.85 4.38
N TRP A 66 3.74 -4.07 4.61
CA TRP A 66 4.79 -3.80 3.63
C TRP A 66 4.69 -4.68 2.38
N ASP A 67 4.13 -5.87 2.47
CA ASP A 67 3.98 -6.75 1.33
C ASP A 67 2.85 -6.26 0.42
N LYS A 68 1.71 -5.89 1.00
CA LYS A 68 0.60 -5.26 0.28
C LYS A 68 1.01 -3.94 -0.37
N ALA A 69 1.78 -3.12 0.35
CA ALA A 69 2.34 -1.87 -0.18
C ALA A 69 3.29 -2.11 -1.36
N ARG A 70 4.20 -3.10 -1.26
CA ARG A 70 5.12 -3.46 -2.36
C ARG A 70 4.38 -3.98 -3.59
N ILE A 71 3.38 -4.85 -3.40
CA ILE A 71 2.57 -5.38 -4.50
C ILE A 71 1.86 -4.22 -5.21
N ALA A 72 1.21 -3.32 -4.47
CA ALA A 72 0.55 -2.15 -5.05
C ALA A 72 1.53 -1.27 -5.85
N ALA A 73 2.76 -1.09 -5.35
CA ALA A 73 3.80 -0.31 -6.03
C ALA A 73 4.36 -0.98 -7.30
N MET A 74 4.37 -2.31 -7.35
CA MET A 74 4.83 -3.08 -8.50
C MET A 74 3.75 -3.20 -9.57
N GLU A 75 2.51 -3.49 -9.17
CA GLU A 75 1.39 -3.69 -10.10
C GLU A 75 0.83 -2.38 -10.65
N ARG A 76 0.92 -1.28 -9.88
CA ARG A 76 0.56 0.08 -10.31
C ARG A 76 -0.83 0.17 -10.96
N ARG A 77 -1.82 -0.51 -10.37
CA ARG A 77 -3.16 -0.65 -10.95
C ARG A 77 -3.97 0.66 -11.01
N GLY A 78 -3.50 1.74 -10.39
CA GLY A 78 -4.24 3.00 -10.28
C GLY A 78 -5.48 2.92 -9.39
N THR A 79 -5.66 1.82 -8.64
CA THR A 79 -6.76 1.64 -7.68
C THR A 79 -6.24 1.77 -6.25
N PRO A 80 -6.96 2.47 -5.35
CA PRO A 80 -6.58 2.57 -3.94
C PRO A 80 -6.55 1.20 -3.24
N VAL A 81 -5.54 0.99 -2.41
CA VAL A 81 -5.35 -0.22 -1.59
C VAL A 81 -5.10 0.21 -0.14
N GLN A 82 -5.87 -0.32 0.82
CA GLN A 82 -5.64 -0.13 2.24
C GLN A 82 -4.41 -0.93 2.69
N ILE A 83 -3.44 -0.31 3.34
CA ILE A 83 -2.12 -0.89 3.65
C ILE A 83 -1.78 -0.90 5.14
N LEU A 84 -2.73 -0.63 6.04
CA LEU A 84 -2.55 -0.95 7.46
C LEU A 84 -3.11 -2.33 7.76
N THR A 85 -2.42 -3.08 8.61
CA THR A 85 -2.98 -4.25 9.25
C THR A 85 -4.08 -3.84 10.22
N GLU A 86 -5.10 -4.69 10.33
CA GLU A 86 -6.11 -4.54 11.37
C GLU A 86 -5.41 -4.53 12.73
N LYS A 87 -5.89 -3.70 13.67
CA LYS A 87 -5.47 -3.84 15.05
C LYS A 87 -5.92 -5.22 15.50
N THR A 88 -5.00 -6.18 15.64
CA THR A 88 -5.30 -7.48 16.24
C THR A 88 -5.96 -7.24 17.59
N THR A 89 -7.29 -7.33 17.66
CA THR A 89 -7.95 -7.75 18.89
C THR A 89 -7.63 -9.22 19.03
N ALA A 90 -6.86 -9.59 20.05
CA ALA A 90 -6.45 -10.98 20.29
C ALA A 90 -7.65 -11.93 20.10
N PRO A 91 -7.48 -13.06 19.38
CA PRO A 91 -8.56 -14.02 19.21
C PRO A 91 -9.04 -14.51 20.59
N PRO A 92 -10.35 -14.79 20.79
CA PRO A 92 -10.80 -15.38 22.05
C PRO A 92 -10.00 -16.65 22.28
N LYS A 93 -9.30 -16.70 23.42
CA LYS A 93 -8.61 -17.90 23.89
C LYS A 93 -9.65 -18.99 24.02
N VAL A 94 -9.74 -19.88 23.03
CA VAL A 94 -10.46 -21.14 23.17
C VAL A 94 -9.81 -21.85 24.34
N SER A 95 -10.49 -21.84 25.49
CA SER A 95 -10.12 -22.66 26.63
C SER A 95 -10.36 -24.10 26.22
N GLU A 96 -9.30 -24.76 25.78
CA GLU A 96 -9.29 -26.22 25.70
C GLU A 96 -9.36 -26.72 27.15
N ALA A 97 -10.56 -27.01 27.61
CA ALA A 97 -10.75 -27.75 28.85
C ALA A 97 -10.16 -29.15 28.64
N PRO A 98 -9.33 -29.67 29.56
CA PRO A 98 -8.84 -31.03 29.43
C PRO A 98 -10.04 -31.98 29.45
N ILE A 99 -10.17 -32.82 28.43
CA ILE A 99 -11.07 -33.97 28.46
C ILE A 99 -10.62 -34.83 29.65
N PRO A 100 -11.46 -35.04 30.69
CA PRO A 100 -11.11 -35.96 31.75
C PRO A 100 -11.06 -37.36 31.14
N ARG A 101 -9.84 -37.91 31.07
CA ARG A 101 -9.68 -39.36 31.00
C ARG A 101 -9.88 -39.85 32.41
N ASP A 102 -11.05 -40.42 32.69
CA ASP A 102 -11.26 -41.54 33.62
C ASP A 102 -12.75 -41.92 33.64
N LEU A 103 -13.07 -43.06 33.01
CA LEU A 103 -13.86 -44.21 33.52
C LEU A 103 -14.15 -45.21 32.39
#